data_AF-A0A0C2NEW9-F1
#
_entry.id   AF-A0A0C2NEW9-F1
#
_cell.length_a   1.000
_cell.length_b   1.000
_cell.length_c   1.000
_cell.angle_alpha   90.00
_cell.angle_beta   90.00
_cell.angle_gamma   90.00
#
_symmetry.space_group_name_H-M   'P 1'
#
loop_
_entity.id
_entity.type
_entity.pdbx_description
1 polymer ?
#
loop_
_entity_poly.entity_id
_entity_poly.type
_entity_poly.pdbx_seq_one_letter_code
_entity_poly.pdbx_strand_id
1 'polypeptide(L)'
;MFSRVSDIEIEANKRAVERYTSIDPLSDVKIQMQAVRSFISWFKNENIAEVDAIFIDYFPKNLSNEFVRIKDYGNTVEDYSEKKLLLIDVFTFIFRNHHLLWECETQPFVDIFLKLIPNQDDMSAYNPDSLMNSIIICALNASNKVSFIKYNCMFHFYHNFIKENHILAHKFWDMCEEVYEPDISHTSFYFCEKITNCLDPIMTTFLTTGNHDMTRLLFIVVDMLYDQKLIDKIRFDLESFYSITDTLIQNYIDHEEYEEIIDNLPKIWSDIFNQNPITFQIDEIRKLTLFAALFSIDMVNKLMKVLVNGCRFEVTIKKTKKLYIIYLALVSLNQTDPNSRWWLVDLLKHLHQDFQEYLKKDFIYALPLEHQFLILQYYIKSSVTIQIELSRRDRKVINSVLDGLLTSPSLSLNRLFLLSQILPQSLDHDLSDDSYQPDISMKILGFMKDLTLALGDDSYIYILGTEKQLFMYEFIKINCLWNLNVDFVWNVFSRCRSDMTTDSQDWIPQKLGTSEYKIHNHIFGFILNHFDEFTLFEKYDRDHFLKLCSGNYTNLSEIPNNHEHFGFLTTLKDVYDTPR
;
A
#
# COMPACT_ATOMS: atom_id res chain seq x y z
N MET A 1 -40.46 23.97 -24.27
CA MET A 1 -41.27 24.37 -25.44
C MET A 1 -41.18 23.21 -26.42
N PHE A 2 -42.15 22.28 -26.40
CA PHE A 2 -42.10 21.12 -27.30
C PHE A 2 -42.33 21.61 -28.73
N SER A 3 -41.32 21.45 -29.59
CA SER A 3 -41.47 21.66 -31.04
C SER A 3 -42.61 20.75 -31.51
N ARG A 4 -43.62 21.31 -32.18
CA ARG A 4 -44.64 20.48 -32.84
C ARG A 4 -43.96 19.78 -34.02
N VAL A 5 -43.66 18.50 -33.84
CA VAL A 5 -43.29 17.59 -34.92
C VAL A 5 -44.32 17.74 -36.04
N SER A 6 -43.85 17.98 -37.28
CA SER A 6 -44.76 18.24 -38.39
C SER A 6 -45.43 16.95 -38.86
N ASP A 7 -46.67 17.00 -39.36
CA ASP A 7 -47.35 15.82 -39.94
C ASP A 7 -46.51 15.16 -41.06
N ILE A 8 -45.69 15.97 -41.76
CA ILE A 8 -44.76 15.52 -42.80
C ILE A 8 -43.66 14.62 -42.22
N GLU A 9 -43.12 14.99 -41.06
CA GLU A 9 -42.07 14.25 -40.37
C GLU A 9 -42.59 12.93 -39.79
N ILE A 10 -43.81 12.93 -39.24
CA ILE A 10 -44.48 11.72 -38.76
C ILE A 10 -44.66 10.71 -39.91
N GLU A 11 -45.17 11.16 -41.06
CA GLU A 11 -45.36 10.32 -42.23
C GLU A 11 -44.02 9.81 -42.81
N ALA A 12 -42.98 10.64 -42.79
CA ALA A 12 -41.65 10.24 -43.24
C ALA A 12 -41.02 9.18 -42.31
N ASN A 13 -41.15 9.35 -40.99
CA ASN A 13 -40.71 8.36 -39.99
C ASN A 13 -41.45 7.03 -40.18
N LYS A 14 -42.76 7.07 -40.41
CA LYS A 14 -43.57 5.88 -40.68
C LYS A 14 -43.06 5.12 -41.91
N ARG A 15 -42.76 5.82 -43.00
CA ARG A 15 -42.20 5.19 -44.21
C ARG A 15 -40.80 4.62 -43.99
N ALA A 16 -39.96 5.27 -43.19
CA ALA A 16 -38.64 4.75 -42.84
C ALA A 16 -38.77 3.43 -42.05
N VAL A 17 -39.70 3.38 -41.10
CA VAL A 17 -40.05 2.17 -40.34
C VAL A 17 -40.61 1.07 -41.24
N GLU A 18 -41.60 1.37 -42.08
CA GLU A 18 -42.19 0.41 -43.02
C GLU A 18 -41.13 -0.18 -43.96
N ARG A 19 -40.21 0.66 -44.46
CA ARG A 19 -39.12 0.20 -45.32
C ARG A 19 -38.20 -0.78 -44.59
N TYR A 20 -37.86 -0.52 -43.34
CA TYR A 20 -37.01 -1.40 -42.53
C TYR A 20 -37.71 -2.71 -42.17
N THR A 21 -38.96 -2.65 -41.74
CA THR A 21 -39.73 -3.86 -41.38
C THR A 21 -40.12 -4.71 -42.58
N SER A 22 -40.13 -4.13 -43.80
CA SER A 22 -40.40 -4.85 -45.06
C SER A 22 -39.21 -5.65 -45.61
N ILE A 23 -38.03 -5.57 -44.99
CA ILE A 23 -36.86 -6.32 -45.45
C ILE A 23 -37.14 -7.83 -45.35
N ASP A 24 -37.04 -8.54 -46.46
CA ASP A 24 -37.15 -9.99 -46.48
C ASP A 24 -36.01 -10.61 -45.63
N PRO A 25 -36.31 -11.45 -44.62
CA PRO A 25 -35.30 -12.16 -43.84
C PRO A 25 -34.34 -13.00 -44.70
N LEU A 26 -34.74 -13.40 -45.91
CA LEU A 26 -33.93 -14.17 -46.87
C LEU A 26 -33.18 -13.30 -47.89
N SER A 27 -33.28 -11.98 -47.78
CA SER A 27 -32.53 -11.05 -48.64
C SER A 27 -31.02 -11.17 -48.45
N ASP A 28 -30.29 -10.75 -49.50
CA ASP A 28 -28.84 -10.66 -49.48
C ASP A 28 -28.33 -9.76 -48.34
N VAL A 29 -27.22 -10.15 -47.71
CA VAL A 29 -26.65 -9.45 -46.55
C VAL A 29 -26.35 -7.99 -46.88
N LYS A 30 -25.92 -7.65 -48.11
CA LYS A 30 -25.63 -6.25 -48.50
C LYS A 30 -26.90 -5.40 -48.50
N ILE A 31 -28.05 -5.97 -48.90
CA ILE A 31 -29.35 -5.30 -48.84
C ILE A 31 -29.74 -5.05 -47.38
N GLN A 32 -29.54 -6.04 -46.50
CA GLN A 32 -29.80 -5.90 -45.06
C GLN A 32 -28.92 -4.81 -44.43
N MET A 33 -27.61 -4.81 -44.74
CA MET A 33 -26.67 -3.80 -44.28
C MET A 33 -27.08 -2.39 -44.70
N GLN A 34 -27.44 -2.20 -45.98
CA GLN A 34 -27.88 -0.90 -46.48
C GLN A 34 -29.15 -0.40 -45.79
N ALA A 35 -30.09 -1.30 -45.52
CA ALA A 35 -31.32 -0.94 -44.86
C ALA A 35 -31.11 -0.59 -43.38
N VAL A 36 -30.25 -1.33 -42.65
CA VAL A 36 -29.83 -0.97 -41.28
C VAL A 36 -29.14 0.39 -41.25
N ARG A 37 -28.19 0.67 -42.16
CA ARG A 37 -27.55 2.00 -42.26
C ARG A 37 -28.54 3.11 -42.52
N SER A 38 -29.50 2.87 -43.42
CA SER A 38 -30.54 3.85 -43.75
C SER A 38 -31.41 4.15 -42.55
N PHE A 39 -31.76 3.13 -41.76
CA PHE A 39 -32.54 3.29 -40.55
C PHE A 39 -31.77 4.05 -39.47
N ILE A 40 -30.54 3.64 -39.16
CA ILE A 40 -29.66 4.33 -38.21
C ILE A 40 -29.47 5.80 -38.61
N SER A 41 -29.14 6.07 -39.88
CA SER A 41 -28.93 7.43 -40.36
C SER A 41 -30.18 8.30 -40.24
N TRP A 42 -31.38 7.73 -40.39
CA TRP A 42 -32.64 8.45 -40.28
C TRP A 42 -32.97 8.78 -38.82
N PHE A 43 -32.77 7.84 -37.90
CA PHE A 43 -33.19 7.95 -36.49
C PHE A 43 -32.06 8.28 -35.51
N LYS A 44 -30.83 8.53 -35.98
CA LYS A 44 -29.64 8.74 -35.12
C LYS A 44 -29.80 9.82 -34.05
N ASN A 45 -30.61 10.84 -34.32
CA ASN A 45 -30.85 11.97 -33.41
C ASN A 45 -32.23 11.90 -32.73
N GLU A 46 -33.03 10.87 -33.06
CA GLU A 46 -34.38 10.70 -32.55
C GLU A 46 -34.35 9.78 -31.33
N ASN A 47 -35.00 10.20 -30.25
CA ASN A 47 -35.15 9.42 -29.01
C ASN A 47 -36.60 8.97 -28.86
N ILE A 48 -37.00 8.01 -29.70
CA ILE A 48 -38.37 7.47 -29.75
C ILE A 48 -38.32 5.99 -29.37
N ALA A 49 -38.84 5.66 -28.19
CA ALA A 49 -38.75 4.31 -27.62
C ALA A 49 -39.39 3.24 -28.52
N GLU A 50 -40.50 3.56 -29.20
CA GLU A 50 -41.16 2.63 -30.11
C GLU A 50 -40.30 2.31 -31.33
N VAL A 51 -39.57 3.29 -31.86
CA VAL A 51 -38.66 3.10 -33.00
C VAL A 51 -37.46 2.25 -32.58
N ASP A 52 -36.96 2.47 -31.36
CA ASP A 52 -35.86 1.71 -30.79
C ASP A 52 -36.22 0.24 -30.59
N ALA A 53 -37.43 -0.05 -30.08
CA ALA A 53 -37.95 -1.42 -29.96
C ALA A 53 -38.08 -2.08 -31.34
N ILE A 54 -38.67 -1.38 -32.33
CA ILE A 54 -38.80 -1.89 -33.70
C ILE A 54 -37.45 -2.23 -34.32
N PHE A 55 -36.41 -1.42 -34.06
CA PHE A 55 -35.07 -1.69 -34.59
C PHE A 55 -34.54 -3.05 -34.16
N ILE A 56 -34.70 -3.38 -32.87
CA ILE A 56 -34.26 -4.63 -32.26
C ILE A 56 -35.15 -5.79 -32.69
N ASP A 57 -36.47 -5.65 -32.59
CA ASP A 57 -37.45 -6.70 -32.89
C ASP A 57 -37.35 -7.21 -34.34
N TYR A 58 -37.05 -6.30 -35.27
CA TYR A 58 -36.94 -6.59 -36.69
C TYR A 58 -35.49 -6.63 -37.19
N PHE A 59 -34.51 -6.77 -36.29
CA PHE A 59 -33.11 -6.81 -36.69
C PHE A 59 -32.83 -8.00 -37.65
N PRO A 60 -32.23 -7.79 -38.84
CA PRO A 60 -32.11 -8.85 -39.84
C PRO A 60 -31.27 -10.04 -39.38
N LYS A 61 -31.88 -11.24 -39.37
CA LYS A 61 -31.25 -12.47 -38.84
C LYS A 61 -29.99 -12.89 -39.59
N ASN A 62 -29.93 -12.74 -40.92
CA ASN A 62 -28.73 -13.11 -41.68
C ASN A 62 -27.56 -12.18 -41.34
N LEU A 63 -27.80 -10.87 -41.25
CA LEU A 63 -26.80 -9.91 -40.80
C LEU A 63 -26.34 -10.19 -39.36
N SER A 64 -27.27 -10.51 -38.45
CA SER A 64 -26.91 -10.94 -37.09
C SER A 64 -25.99 -12.17 -37.08
N ASN A 65 -26.27 -13.16 -37.94
CA ASN A 65 -25.42 -14.34 -38.09
C ASN A 65 -24.03 -13.96 -38.64
N GLU A 66 -23.95 -13.01 -39.56
CA GLU A 66 -22.67 -12.50 -40.06
C GLU A 66 -21.87 -11.78 -38.97
N PHE A 67 -22.51 -11.02 -38.08
CA PHE A 67 -21.84 -10.45 -36.91
C PHE A 67 -21.29 -11.54 -35.97
N VAL A 68 -22.04 -12.63 -35.77
CA VAL A 68 -21.55 -13.80 -35.02
C VAL A 68 -20.36 -14.45 -35.74
N ARG A 69 -20.37 -14.54 -37.08
CA ARG A 69 -19.24 -15.05 -37.85
C ARG A 69 -18.00 -14.17 -37.70
N ILE A 70 -18.14 -12.85 -37.70
CA ILE A 70 -17.01 -11.92 -37.48
C ILE A 70 -16.43 -12.13 -36.09
N LYS A 71 -17.29 -12.29 -35.09
CA LYS A 71 -16.88 -12.60 -33.71
C LYS A 71 -16.09 -13.93 -33.62
N ASP A 72 -16.46 -14.95 -34.38
CA ASP A 72 -15.87 -16.29 -34.29
C ASP A 72 -14.68 -16.52 -35.25
N TYR A 73 -14.66 -15.84 -36.40
CA TYR A 73 -13.69 -16.05 -37.48
C TYR A 73 -12.82 -14.82 -37.80
N GLY A 74 -13.06 -13.68 -37.15
CA GLY A 74 -12.27 -12.46 -37.30
C GLY A 74 -12.20 -11.97 -38.75
N ASN A 75 -11.00 -11.54 -39.16
CA ASN A 75 -10.73 -10.95 -40.48
C ASN A 75 -10.87 -11.91 -41.67
N THR A 76 -11.14 -13.20 -41.45
CA THR A 76 -11.36 -14.18 -42.53
C THR A 76 -12.76 -14.11 -43.13
N VAL A 77 -13.68 -13.37 -42.50
CA VAL A 77 -15.04 -13.16 -43.00
C VAL A 77 -15.01 -12.18 -44.18
N GLU A 78 -15.71 -12.51 -45.26
CA GLU A 78 -15.89 -11.60 -46.40
C GLU A 78 -16.48 -10.26 -45.95
N ASP A 79 -15.97 -9.16 -46.50
CA ASP A 79 -16.38 -7.79 -46.14
C ASP A 79 -16.25 -7.49 -44.63
N TYR A 80 -15.29 -8.13 -43.92
CA TYR A 80 -15.07 -7.99 -42.48
C TYR A 80 -15.04 -6.53 -42.01
N SER A 81 -14.22 -5.67 -42.63
CA SER A 81 -14.08 -4.26 -42.23
C SER A 81 -15.40 -3.49 -42.33
N GLU A 82 -16.16 -3.73 -43.41
CA GLU A 82 -17.43 -3.06 -43.65
C GLU A 82 -18.50 -3.50 -42.63
N LYS A 83 -18.54 -4.80 -42.32
CA LYS A 83 -19.46 -5.36 -41.34
C LYS A 83 -19.07 -4.99 -39.90
N LYS A 84 -17.78 -4.92 -39.58
CA LYS A 84 -17.27 -4.41 -38.29
C LYS A 84 -17.69 -2.95 -38.11
N LEU A 85 -17.56 -2.13 -39.15
CA LEU A 85 -18.00 -0.73 -39.14
C LEU A 85 -19.49 -0.65 -38.79
N LEU A 86 -20.31 -1.40 -39.52
CA LEU A 86 -21.75 -1.42 -39.30
C LEU A 86 -22.12 -1.93 -37.90
N LEU A 87 -21.43 -2.94 -37.37
CA LEU A 87 -21.71 -3.42 -36.03
C LEU A 87 -21.49 -2.32 -34.98
N ILE A 88 -20.43 -1.52 -35.10
CA ILE A 88 -20.18 -0.42 -34.16
C ILE A 88 -21.22 0.69 -34.32
N ASP A 89 -21.66 0.97 -35.55
CA ASP A 89 -22.80 1.89 -35.79
C ASP A 89 -24.07 1.36 -35.13
N VAL A 90 -24.34 0.07 -35.24
CA VAL A 90 -25.47 -0.62 -34.60
C VAL A 90 -25.37 -0.53 -33.09
N PHE A 91 -24.21 -0.85 -32.50
CA PHE A 91 -23.98 -0.74 -31.06
C PHE A 91 -24.17 0.70 -30.56
N THR A 92 -23.58 1.67 -31.27
CA THR A 92 -23.70 3.10 -30.96
C THR A 92 -25.16 3.53 -31.00
N PHE A 93 -25.91 3.09 -32.01
CA PHE A 93 -27.33 3.40 -32.15
C PHE A 93 -28.20 2.78 -31.06
N ILE A 94 -27.98 1.51 -30.72
CA ILE A 94 -28.74 0.79 -29.67
C ILE A 94 -28.62 1.52 -28.33
N PHE A 95 -27.40 1.91 -27.97
CA PHE A 95 -27.12 2.53 -26.66
C PHE A 95 -26.97 4.06 -26.75
N ARG A 96 -27.57 4.72 -27.75
CA ARG A 96 -27.57 6.20 -27.82
C ARG A 96 -28.45 6.87 -26.75
N ASN A 97 -29.35 6.11 -26.15
CA ASN A 97 -30.27 6.51 -25.08
C ASN A 97 -30.58 5.30 -24.15
N HIS A 98 -31.41 5.49 -23.12
CA HIS A 98 -31.69 4.47 -22.11
C HIS A 98 -32.79 3.47 -22.48
N HIS A 99 -33.48 3.61 -23.62
CA HIS A 99 -34.69 2.83 -23.91
C HIS A 99 -34.41 1.33 -23.99
N LEU A 100 -33.29 0.94 -24.61
CA LEU A 100 -32.92 -0.45 -24.86
C LEU A 100 -31.99 -1.05 -23.80
N LEU A 101 -31.65 -0.28 -22.75
CA LEU A 101 -30.63 -0.68 -21.77
C LEU A 101 -30.95 -1.99 -21.01
N TRP A 102 -32.24 -2.30 -20.87
CA TRP A 102 -32.73 -3.45 -20.10
C TRP A 102 -33.33 -4.56 -20.97
N GLU A 103 -33.34 -4.38 -22.30
CA GLU A 103 -33.89 -5.36 -23.23
C GLU A 103 -32.92 -6.52 -23.44
N CYS A 104 -33.34 -7.75 -23.18
CA CYS A 104 -32.45 -8.92 -23.24
C CYS A 104 -31.94 -9.21 -24.66
N GLU A 105 -32.69 -8.77 -25.66
CA GLU A 105 -32.40 -8.86 -27.10
C GLU A 105 -31.17 -8.04 -27.49
N THR A 106 -30.74 -7.10 -26.66
CA THR A 106 -29.56 -6.26 -26.94
C THR A 106 -28.25 -6.92 -26.47
N GLN A 107 -28.33 -7.89 -25.56
CA GLN A 107 -27.17 -8.58 -24.99
C GLN A 107 -26.25 -9.22 -26.03
N PRO A 108 -26.76 -9.89 -27.09
CA PRO A 108 -25.91 -10.44 -28.15
C PRO A 108 -25.02 -9.37 -28.81
N PHE A 109 -25.50 -8.14 -28.96
CA PHE A 109 -24.71 -7.05 -29.55
C PHE A 109 -23.58 -6.60 -28.62
N VAL A 110 -23.84 -6.53 -27.31
CA VAL A 110 -22.80 -6.25 -26.29
C VAL A 110 -21.74 -7.35 -26.33
N ASP A 111 -22.14 -8.62 -26.34
CA ASP A 111 -21.24 -9.77 -26.35
C ASP A 111 -20.37 -9.84 -27.61
N ILE A 112 -20.96 -9.52 -28.78
CA ILE A 112 -20.24 -9.46 -30.05
C ILE A 112 -19.26 -8.28 -30.03
N PHE A 113 -19.70 -7.10 -29.60
CA PHE A 113 -18.89 -5.89 -29.53
C PHE A 113 -17.64 -6.08 -28.65
N LEU A 114 -17.83 -6.59 -27.43
CA LEU A 114 -16.74 -6.82 -26.47
C LEU A 114 -15.70 -7.82 -26.96
N LYS A 115 -16.08 -8.78 -27.81
CA LYS A 115 -15.15 -9.74 -28.42
C LYS A 115 -14.40 -9.20 -29.63
N LEU A 116 -14.89 -8.12 -30.24
CA LEU A 116 -14.26 -7.51 -31.42
C LEU A 116 -13.33 -6.37 -31.07
N ILE A 117 -13.58 -5.68 -29.95
CA ILE A 117 -12.71 -4.61 -29.47
C ILE A 117 -11.23 -5.03 -29.35
N PRO A 118 -10.86 -6.23 -28.88
CA PRO A 118 -9.46 -6.63 -28.78
C PRO A 118 -8.71 -6.70 -30.13
N ASN A 119 -9.41 -6.80 -31.27
CA ASN A 119 -8.79 -6.90 -32.58
C ASN A 119 -8.24 -5.53 -33.01
N GLN A 120 -6.91 -5.44 -33.09
CA GLN A 120 -6.17 -4.27 -33.59
C GLN A 120 -6.39 -4.10 -35.10
N ASP A 121 -7.49 -3.46 -35.48
CA ASP A 121 -7.75 -3.03 -36.85
C ASP A 121 -7.73 -1.50 -36.92
N ASP A 122 -7.60 -0.95 -38.11
CA ASP A 122 -7.73 0.50 -38.34
C ASP A 122 -9.15 0.97 -37.94
N MET A 123 -9.19 1.80 -36.90
CA MET A 123 -10.41 2.40 -36.36
C MET A 123 -10.54 3.90 -36.72
N SER A 124 -9.84 4.38 -37.75
CA SER A 124 -9.92 5.78 -38.20
C SER A 124 -11.31 6.18 -38.74
N ALA A 125 -12.12 5.21 -39.17
CA ALA A 125 -13.43 5.46 -39.77
C ALA A 125 -14.57 5.74 -38.76
N TYR A 126 -14.32 5.59 -37.45
CA TYR A 126 -15.35 5.71 -36.41
C TYR A 126 -15.45 7.12 -35.85
N ASN A 127 -16.63 7.48 -35.34
CA ASN A 127 -16.76 8.60 -34.42
C ASN A 127 -16.60 8.10 -32.97
N PRO A 128 -15.39 8.11 -32.41
CA PRO A 128 -15.14 7.60 -31.07
C PRO A 128 -15.93 8.34 -29.99
N ASP A 129 -16.26 9.63 -30.19
CA ASP A 129 -17.03 10.40 -29.22
C ASP A 129 -18.45 9.82 -29.01
N SER A 130 -19.14 9.50 -30.10
CA SER A 130 -20.48 8.89 -30.04
C SER A 130 -20.42 7.49 -29.44
N LEU A 131 -19.42 6.70 -29.81
CA LEU A 131 -19.23 5.36 -29.27
C LEU A 131 -19.00 5.38 -27.75
N MET A 132 -18.20 6.31 -27.24
CA MET A 132 -17.95 6.45 -25.81
C MET A 132 -19.22 6.81 -25.02
N ASN A 133 -20.06 7.70 -25.55
CA ASN A 133 -21.37 7.99 -24.94
C ASN A 133 -22.24 6.71 -24.87
N SER A 134 -22.24 5.92 -25.93
CA SER A 134 -23.01 4.68 -25.98
C SER A 134 -22.46 3.62 -25.03
N ILE A 135 -21.13 3.54 -24.83
CA ILE A 135 -20.52 2.69 -23.81
C ILE A 135 -20.94 3.13 -22.41
N ILE A 136 -20.89 4.43 -22.10
CA ILE A 136 -21.33 4.99 -20.81
C ILE A 136 -22.78 4.58 -20.54
N ILE A 137 -23.68 4.79 -21.51
CA ILE A 137 -25.10 4.42 -21.37
C ILE A 137 -25.24 2.90 -21.20
N CYS A 138 -24.55 2.10 -21.99
CA CYS A 138 -24.57 0.64 -21.89
C CYS A 138 -24.08 0.14 -20.52
N ALA A 139 -23.08 0.81 -19.93
CA ALA A 139 -22.46 0.47 -18.65
C ALA A 139 -23.36 0.80 -17.44
N LEU A 140 -24.42 1.60 -17.60
CA LEU A 140 -25.42 1.83 -16.55
C LEU A 140 -26.16 0.54 -16.16
N ASN A 141 -26.17 -0.47 -17.03
CA ASN A 141 -26.62 -1.82 -16.69
C ASN A 141 -25.47 -2.60 -16.03
N ALA A 142 -25.68 -3.06 -14.80
CA ALA A 142 -24.65 -3.77 -14.02
C ALA A 142 -24.11 -5.04 -14.70
N SER A 143 -24.95 -5.79 -15.42
CA SER A 143 -24.53 -7.00 -16.17
C SER A 143 -23.59 -6.63 -17.33
N ASN A 144 -23.89 -5.53 -18.01
CA ASN A 144 -23.02 -5.01 -19.07
C ASN A 144 -21.71 -4.50 -18.47
N LYS A 145 -21.75 -3.72 -17.39
CA LYS A 145 -20.57 -3.22 -16.67
C LYS A 145 -19.60 -4.36 -16.32
N VAL A 146 -20.12 -5.44 -15.72
CA VAL A 146 -19.38 -6.68 -15.43
C VAL A 146 -18.76 -7.28 -16.70
N SER A 147 -19.48 -7.26 -17.83
CA SER A 147 -18.98 -7.75 -19.11
C SER A 147 -17.85 -6.86 -19.66
N PHE A 148 -17.97 -5.53 -19.60
CA PHE A 148 -16.89 -4.61 -19.99
C PHE A 148 -15.60 -4.87 -19.21
N ILE A 149 -15.72 -5.05 -17.89
CA ILE A 149 -14.58 -5.39 -17.02
C ILE A 149 -14.00 -6.75 -17.40
N LYS A 150 -14.84 -7.78 -17.52
CA LYS A 150 -14.43 -9.16 -17.85
C LYS A 150 -13.63 -9.27 -19.14
N TYR A 151 -13.96 -8.44 -20.13
CA TYR A 151 -13.30 -8.43 -21.45
C TYR A 151 -12.17 -7.41 -21.55
N ASN A 152 -11.75 -6.81 -20.43
CA ASN A 152 -10.73 -5.75 -20.38
C ASN A 152 -10.97 -4.63 -21.40
N CYS A 153 -12.24 -4.26 -21.58
CA CYS A 153 -12.67 -3.43 -22.70
C CYS A 153 -11.95 -2.07 -22.71
N MET A 154 -11.77 -1.44 -21.54
CA MET A 154 -11.13 -0.13 -21.45
C MET A 154 -9.66 -0.15 -21.87
N PHE A 155 -8.91 -1.21 -21.55
CA PHE A 155 -7.53 -1.39 -22.00
C PHE A 155 -7.45 -1.47 -23.53
N HIS A 156 -8.28 -2.32 -24.13
CA HIS A 156 -8.31 -2.46 -25.59
C HIS A 156 -8.83 -1.20 -26.29
N PHE A 157 -9.81 -0.53 -25.69
CA PHE A 157 -10.35 0.73 -26.18
C PHE A 157 -9.28 1.83 -26.17
N TYR A 158 -8.51 1.94 -25.09
CA TYR A 158 -7.40 2.89 -25.00
C TYR A 158 -6.42 2.71 -26.16
N HIS A 159 -5.98 1.47 -26.40
CA HIS A 159 -4.99 1.17 -27.43
C HIS A 159 -5.49 1.42 -28.84
N ASN A 160 -6.77 1.16 -29.11
CA ASN A 160 -7.34 1.29 -30.45
C ASN A 160 -7.80 2.71 -30.77
N PHE A 161 -8.22 3.51 -29.78
CA PHE A 161 -8.90 4.78 -30.01
C PHE A 161 -8.27 5.99 -29.34
N ILE A 162 -7.64 5.82 -28.16
CA ILE A 162 -7.24 6.96 -27.31
C ILE A 162 -5.76 7.28 -27.42
N LYS A 163 -4.91 6.26 -27.56
CA LYS A 163 -3.45 6.42 -27.63
C LYS A 163 -3.00 7.45 -28.69
N GLU A 164 -3.72 7.54 -29.81
CA GLU A 164 -3.43 8.47 -30.91
C GLU A 164 -4.31 9.73 -30.89
N ASN A 165 -5.32 9.81 -30.01
CA ASN A 165 -6.33 10.87 -29.98
C ASN A 165 -6.49 11.49 -28.58
N HIS A 166 -5.54 12.35 -28.23
CA HIS A 166 -5.52 13.03 -26.92
C HIS A 166 -6.76 13.91 -26.64
N ILE A 167 -7.50 14.34 -27.67
CA ILE A 167 -8.70 15.18 -27.50
C ILE A 167 -9.78 14.43 -26.70
N LEU A 168 -9.80 13.10 -26.79
CA LEU A 168 -10.80 12.25 -26.14
C LEU A 168 -10.34 11.70 -24.80
N ALA A 169 -9.11 11.99 -24.38
CA ALA A 169 -8.52 11.41 -23.17
C ALA A 169 -9.38 11.70 -21.94
N HIS A 170 -9.84 12.94 -21.73
CA HIS A 170 -10.70 13.30 -20.59
C HIS A 170 -11.96 12.43 -20.54
N LYS A 171 -12.72 12.42 -21.64
CA LYS A 171 -13.96 11.65 -21.76
C LYS A 171 -13.74 10.14 -21.58
N PHE A 172 -12.55 9.65 -21.97
CA PHE A 172 -12.19 8.26 -21.81
C PHE A 172 -12.00 7.89 -20.36
N TRP A 173 -11.37 8.77 -19.58
CA TRP A 173 -11.21 8.54 -18.15
C TRP A 173 -12.54 8.61 -17.41
N ASP A 174 -13.42 9.55 -17.75
CA ASP A 174 -14.80 9.61 -17.22
C ASP A 174 -15.56 8.29 -17.50
N MET A 175 -15.41 7.75 -18.71
CA MET A 175 -15.99 6.47 -19.10
C MET A 175 -15.38 5.28 -18.35
N CYS A 176 -14.07 5.29 -18.10
CA CYS A 176 -13.40 4.25 -17.31
C CYS A 176 -13.93 4.22 -15.89
N GLU A 177 -14.01 5.38 -15.23
CA GLU A 177 -14.52 5.51 -13.87
C GLU A 177 -15.95 4.97 -13.77
N GLU A 178 -16.83 5.35 -14.70
CA GLU A 178 -18.19 4.81 -14.75
C GLU A 178 -18.21 3.27 -14.94
N VAL A 179 -17.38 2.73 -15.84
CA VAL A 179 -17.32 1.27 -16.07
C VAL A 179 -16.76 0.53 -14.85
N TYR A 180 -15.82 1.12 -14.12
CA TYR A 180 -15.13 0.50 -12.98
C TYR A 180 -15.72 0.88 -11.61
N GLU A 181 -16.88 1.55 -11.56
CA GLU A 181 -17.69 1.73 -10.35
C GLU A 181 -18.95 0.82 -10.35
N PRO A 182 -18.81 -0.52 -10.26
CA PRO A 182 -19.96 -1.40 -10.21
C PRO A 182 -20.47 -1.62 -8.77
N ASP A 183 -21.79 -1.65 -8.59
CA ASP A 183 -22.41 -2.25 -7.39
C ASP A 183 -22.33 -3.78 -7.53
N ILE A 184 -21.26 -4.38 -7.01
CA ILE A 184 -21.05 -5.83 -7.12
C ILE A 184 -21.46 -6.60 -5.87
N SER A 185 -22.58 -6.22 -5.26
CA SER A 185 -23.20 -6.98 -4.17
C SER A 185 -23.44 -8.48 -4.50
N HIS A 186 -23.40 -8.89 -5.78
CA HIS A 186 -23.64 -10.26 -6.25
C HIS A 186 -22.51 -10.90 -7.08
N THR A 187 -21.25 -10.53 -6.87
CA THR A 187 -20.16 -11.07 -7.69
C THR A 187 -19.95 -12.58 -7.55
N SER A 188 -19.85 -13.29 -8.68
CA SER A 188 -19.47 -14.71 -8.71
C SER A 188 -17.94 -14.89 -8.71
N PHE A 189 -17.46 -16.02 -8.22
CA PHE A 189 -16.03 -16.40 -8.26
C PHE A 189 -15.42 -16.33 -9.67
N TYR A 190 -16.21 -16.63 -10.71
CA TYR A 190 -15.79 -16.60 -12.11
C TYR A 190 -15.37 -15.19 -12.58
N PHE A 191 -15.90 -14.14 -11.96
CA PHE A 191 -15.50 -12.77 -12.24
C PHE A 191 -14.07 -12.48 -11.80
N CYS A 192 -13.63 -13.02 -10.65
CA CYS A 192 -12.29 -12.80 -10.11
C CYS A 192 -11.19 -13.35 -11.05
N GLU A 193 -11.37 -14.55 -11.61
CA GLU A 193 -10.42 -15.14 -12.56
C GLU A 193 -10.28 -14.27 -13.82
N LYS A 194 -11.37 -13.66 -14.27
CA LYS A 194 -11.35 -12.80 -15.46
C LYS A 194 -10.67 -11.46 -15.18
N ILE A 195 -10.87 -10.86 -14.02
CA ILE A 195 -10.15 -9.66 -13.61
C ILE A 195 -8.64 -9.91 -13.58
N THR A 196 -8.19 -11.04 -13.03
CA THR A 196 -6.75 -11.40 -13.04
C THR A 196 -6.17 -11.30 -14.46
N ASN A 197 -6.87 -11.86 -15.44
CA ASN A 197 -6.46 -11.79 -16.84
C ASN A 197 -6.51 -10.37 -17.44
N CYS A 198 -7.19 -9.43 -16.80
CA CYS A 198 -7.23 -8.02 -17.22
C CYS A 198 -6.06 -7.21 -16.66
N LEU A 199 -5.59 -7.53 -15.45
CA LEU A 199 -4.46 -6.85 -14.80
C LEU A 199 -3.14 -7.14 -15.52
N ASP A 200 -2.90 -8.38 -15.94
CA ASP A 200 -1.62 -8.79 -16.52
C ASP A 200 -1.24 -7.99 -17.79
N PRO A 201 -2.15 -7.79 -18.79
CA PRO A 201 -1.84 -6.93 -19.94
C PRO A 201 -1.55 -5.48 -19.57
N ILE A 202 -2.27 -4.91 -18.60
CA ILE A 202 -2.08 -3.52 -18.17
C ILE A 202 -0.70 -3.37 -17.51
N MET A 203 -0.38 -4.23 -16.54
CA MET A 203 0.91 -4.23 -15.84
C MET A 203 2.07 -4.49 -16.80
N THR A 204 1.94 -5.48 -17.68
CA THR A 204 2.98 -5.81 -18.67
C THR A 204 3.21 -4.65 -19.63
N THR A 205 2.15 -3.99 -20.10
CA THR A 205 2.27 -2.84 -21.00
C THR A 205 2.96 -1.67 -20.30
N PHE A 206 2.60 -1.39 -19.04
CA PHE A 206 3.29 -0.36 -18.26
C PHE A 206 4.78 -0.69 -18.10
N LEU A 207 5.13 -1.89 -17.61
CA LEU A 207 6.52 -2.27 -17.35
C LEU A 207 7.39 -2.30 -18.61
N THR A 208 6.80 -2.56 -19.78
CA THR A 208 7.51 -2.58 -21.06
C THR A 208 7.64 -1.20 -21.71
N THR A 209 6.67 -0.31 -21.52
CA THR A 209 6.61 0.98 -22.25
C THR A 209 6.83 2.22 -21.39
N GLY A 210 6.69 2.12 -20.07
CA GLY A 210 6.67 3.27 -19.16
C GLY A 210 5.45 4.18 -19.36
N ASN A 211 4.40 3.74 -20.04
CA ASN A 211 3.25 4.58 -20.35
C ASN A 211 2.40 4.88 -19.09
N HIS A 212 2.42 6.13 -18.64
CA HIS A 212 1.67 6.62 -17.47
C HIS A 212 0.14 6.43 -17.59
N ASP A 213 -0.42 6.39 -18.80
CA ASP A 213 -1.85 6.10 -18.97
C ASP A 213 -2.20 4.67 -18.54
N MET A 214 -1.28 3.72 -18.74
CA MET A 214 -1.47 2.35 -18.24
C MET A 214 -1.43 2.31 -16.71
N THR A 215 -0.66 3.20 -16.09
CA THR A 215 -0.73 3.36 -14.65
C THR A 215 -2.10 3.85 -14.22
N ARG A 216 -2.61 4.95 -14.80
CA ARG A 216 -3.94 5.47 -14.43
C ARG A 216 -5.02 4.40 -14.58
N LEU A 217 -5.01 3.67 -15.69
CA LEU A 217 -5.95 2.56 -15.91
C LEU A 217 -5.79 1.45 -14.87
N LEU A 218 -4.55 1.03 -14.55
CA LEU A 218 -4.29 0.03 -13.52
C LEU A 218 -4.89 0.44 -12.18
N PHE A 219 -4.74 1.71 -11.80
CA PHE A 219 -5.24 2.20 -10.52
C PHE A 219 -6.75 2.27 -10.47
N ILE A 220 -7.42 2.69 -11.54
CA ILE A 220 -8.89 2.60 -11.62
C ILE A 220 -9.35 1.14 -11.38
N VAL A 221 -8.66 0.17 -11.99
CA VAL A 221 -8.98 -1.25 -11.80
C VAL A 221 -8.69 -1.70 -10.36
N VAL A 222 -7.55 -1.34 -9.79
CA VAL A 222 -7.15 -1.77 -8.43
C VAL A 222 -7.99 -1.08 -7.35
N ASP A 223 -8.37 0.19 -7.54
CA ASP A 223 -9.26 0.92 -6.64
C ASP A 223 -10.65 0.29 -6.63
N MET A 224 -11.21 -0.04 -7.80
CA MET A 224 -12.43 -0.86 -7.88
C MET A 224 -12.29 -2.15 -7.05
N LEU A 225 -11.17 -2.87 -7.20
CA LEU A 225 -10.97 -4.13 -6.48
C LEU A 225 -10.87 -3.93 -4.96
N TYR A 226 -10.26 -2.83 -4.54
CA TYR A 226 -10.16 -2.43 -3.15
C TYR A 226 -11.55 -2.12 -2.58
N ASP A 227 -12.32 -1.26 -3.24
CA ASP A 227 -13.65 -0.83 -2.79
C ASP A 227 -14.63 -2.00 -2.72
N GLN A 228 -14.52 -2.94 -3.66
CA GLN A 228 -15.33 -4.16 -3.71
C GLN A 228 -14.81 -5.29 -2.79
N LYS A 229 -13.72 -5.07 -2.05
CA LYS A 229 -13.08 -6.09 -1.18
C LYS A 229 -12.83 -7.39 -1.95
N LEU A 230 -12.21 -7.25 -3.12
CA LEU A 230 -11.83 -8.34 -4.02
C LEU A 230 -10.32 -8.57 -4.07
N ILE A 231 -9.51 -7.66 -3.52
CA ILE A 231 -8.04 -7.75 -3.53
C ILE A 231 -7.52 -9.07 -2.94
N ASP A 232 -8.20 -9.63 -1.93
CA ASP A 232 -7.88 -10.93 -1.30
C ASP A 232 -8.39 -12.16 -2.07
N LYS A 233 -9.24 -11.96 -3.07
CA LYS A 233 -9.85 -13.03 -3.88
C LYS A 233 -9.21 -13.17 -5.25
N ILE A 234 -8.47 -12.16 -5.70
CA ILE A 234 -7.77 -12.17 -6.98
C ILE A 234 -6.31 -12.60 -6.79
N ARG A 235 -5.76 -13.23 -7.83
CA ARG A 235 -4.33 -13.52 -7.89
C ARG A 235 -3.74 -12.68 -8.99
N PHE A 236 -2.69 -11.94 -8.72
CA PHE A 236 -1.94 -11.20 -9.72
C PHE A 236 -0.47 -11.12 -9.29
N ASP A 237 0.42 -10.79 -10.22
CA ASP A 237 1.84 -10.70 -9.95
C ASP A 237 2.15 -9.49 -9.03
N LEU A 238 2.37 -9.77 -7.75
CA LEU A 238 2.67 -8.78 -6.73
C LEU A 238 4.07 -8.17 -6.88
N GLU A 239 5.03 -8.87 -7.50
CA GLU A 239 6.37 -8.33 -7.76
C GLU A 239 6.32 -7.33 -8.92
N SER A 240 5.52 -7.64 -9.95
CA SER A 240 5.18 -6.67 -10.99
C SER A 240 4.47 -5.45 -10.39
N PHE A 241 3.45 -5.65 -9.57
CA PHE A 241 2.73 -4.54 -8.93
C PHE A 241 3.63 -3.70 -8.00
N TYR A 242 4.55 -4.33 -7.27
CA TYR A 242 5.60 -3.66 -6.49
C TYR A 242 6.50 -2.80 -7.39
N SER A 243 6.96 -3.32 -8.52
CA SER A 243 7.81 -2.56 -9.46
C SER A 243 7.11 -1.33 -10.03
N ILE A 244 5.80 -1.43 -10.29
CA ILE A 244 4.97 -0.31 -10.72
C ILE A 244 4.82 0.72 -9.59
N THR A 245 4.51 0.25 -8.39
CA THR A 245 4.41 1.08 -7.19
C THR A 245 5.70 1.84 -6.92
N ASP A 246 6.86 1.19 -7.04
CA ASP A 246 8.17 1.81 -6.86
C ASP A 246 8.39 2.94 -7.88
N THR A 247 8.12 2.65 -9.16
CA THR A 247 8.23 3.65 -10.23
C THR A 247 7.36 4.88 -9.96
N LEU A 248 6.13 4.67 -9.47
CA LEU A 248 5.23 5.77 -9.15
C LEU A 248 5.69 6.61 -7.99
N ILE A 249 6.17 5.97 -6.93
CA ILE A 249 6.68 6.70 -5.77
C ILE A 249 7.90 7.52 -6.14
N GLN A 250 8.82 6.98 -6.97
CA GLN A 250 9.93 7.76 -7.50
C GLN A 250 9.45 8.95 -8.32
N ASN A 251 8.48 8.77 -9.22
CA ASN A 251 7.94 9.89 -10.01
C ASN A 251 7.24 10.95 -9.13
N TYR A 252 6.50 10.53 -8.10
CA TYR A 252 5.88 11.44 -7.12
C TYR A 252 6.93 12.25 -6.38
N ILE A 253 8.02 11.61 -5.96
CA ILE A 253 9.15 12.27 -5.29
C ILE A 253 9.84 13.28 -6.22
N ASP A 254 10.06 12.91 -7.48
CA ASP A 254 10.83 13.71 -8.42
C ASP A 254 10.04 14.88 -9.01
N HIS A 255 8.71 14.76 -9.14
CA HIS A 255 7.89 15.71 -9.91
C HIS A 255 6.69 16.29 -9.13
N GLU A 256 6.39 15.81 -7.92
CA GLU A 256 5.17 16.16 -7.15
C GLU A 256 3.86 15.93 -7.93
N GLU A 257 3.89 15.07 -8.95
CA GLU A 257 2.72 14.71 -9.76
C GLU A 257 2.00 13.49 -9.14
N TYR A 258 0.67 13.39 -9.33
CA TYR A 258 -0.19 12.24 -8.97
C TYR A 258 -0.70 12.13 -7.51
N GLU A 259 -1.17 13.21 -6.89
CA GLU A 259 -1.71 13.19 -5.52
C GLU A 259 -2.82 12.13 -5.28
N GLU A 260 -3.79 12.01 -6.20
CA GLU A 260 -4.97 11.14 -5.99
C GLU A 260 -4.62 9.64 -5.94
N ILE A 261 -3.71 9.19 -6.81
CA ILE A 261 -3.28 7.78 -6.89
C ILE A 261 -2.54 7.35 -5.62
N ILE A 262 -1.72 8.25 -5.09
CA ILE A 262 -0.88 8.00 -3.92
C ILE A 262 -1.73 7.83 -2.65
N ASP A 263 -2.93 8.40 -2.59
CA ASP A 263 -3.81 8.28 -1.43
C ASP A 263 -4.40 6.87 -1.22
N ASN A 264 -4.62 6.13 -2.30
CA ASN A 264 -5.21 4.79 -2.24
C ASN A 264 -4.16 3.67 -2.16
N LEU A 265 -2.98 3.89 -2.74
CA LEU A 265 -1.91 2.88 -2.81
C LEU A 265 -1.49 2.31 -1.44
N PRO A 266 -1.31 3.11 -0.37
CA PRO A 266 -1.03 2.59 0.98
C PRO A 266 -2.18 1.78 1.59
N LYS A 267 -3.42 1.95 1.13
CA LYS A 267 -4.58 1.16 1.59
C LYS A 267 -4.60 -0.18 0.88
N ILE A 268 -4.39 -0.18 -0.44
CA ILE A 268 -4.25 -1.39 -1.26
C ILE A 268 -3.13 -2.29 -0.71
N TRP A 269 -1.92 -1.74 -0.54
CA TRP A 269 -0.79 -2.51 0.02
C TRP A 269 -1.03 -2.95 1.45
N SER A 270 -1.74 -2.16 2.25
CA SER A 270 -2.14 -2.60 3.58
C SER A 270 -3.05 -3.82 3.51
N ASP A 271 -3.96 -3.90 2.55
CA ASP A 271 -4.88 -5.02 2.42
C ASP A 271 -4.19 -6.26 1.84
N ILE A 272 -3.33 -6.10 0.84
CA ILE A 272 -2.41 -7.16 0.36
C ILE A 272 -1.61 -7.72 1.53
N PHE A 273 -1.05 -6.86 2.38
CA PHE A 273 -0.30 -7.30 3.53
C PHE A 273 -1.12 -7.97 4.62
N ASN A 274 -2.44 -7.84 4.62
CA ASN A 274 -3.29 -8.49 5.60
C ASN A 274 -3.91 -9.81 5.09
N GLN A 275 -3.53 -10.27 3.90
CA GLN A 275 -4.01 -11.54 3.32
C GLN A 275 -3.34 -12.76 3.91
N ASN A 276 -4.12 -13.81 4.19
CA ASN A 276 -3.63 -15.10 4.67
C ASN A 276 -3.95 -16.22 3.65
N PRO A 277 -2.96 -16.96 3.13
CA PRO A 277 -1.52 -16.81 3.37
C PRO A 277 -0.95 -15.55 2.72
N ILE A 278 0.12 -15.02 3.30
CA ILE A 278 0.86 -13.90 2.69
C ILE A 278 1.54 -14.40 1.44
N THR A 279 1.37 -13.65 0.37
CA THR A 279 2.03 -13.92 -0.91
C THR A 279 3.23 -13.02 -1.15
N PHE A 280 3.27 -11.82 -0.55
CA PHE A 280 4.37 -10.87 -0.73
C PHE A 280 5.13 -10.60 0.57
N GLN A 281 6.45 -10.77 0.54
CA GLN A 281 7.34 -10.52 1.67
C GLN A 281 8.24 -9.29 1.42
N ILE A 282 8.52 -8.56 2.49
CA ILE A 282 9.58 -7.55 2.55
C ILE A 282 10.85 -8.26 2.98
N ASP A 283 11.70 -8.55 2.01
CA ASP A 283 12.92 -9.35 2.14
C ASP A 283 14.20 -8.58 1.77
N GLU A 284 14.07 -7.33 1.35
CA GLU A 284 15.19 -6.45 1.01
C GLU A 284 14.97 -5.00 1.46
N ILE A 285 16.07 -4.26 1.58
CA ILE A 285 16.03 -2.87 2.08
C ILE A 285 15.29 -1.95 1.09
N ARG A 286 15.32 -2.24 -0.23
CA ARG A 286 14.57 -1.46 -1.23
C ARG A 286 13.06 -1.54 -0.97
N LYS A 287 12.52 -2.76 -0.86
CA LYS A 287 11.11 -3.00 -0.47
C LYS A 287 10.77 -2.29 0.84
N LEU A 288 11.60 -2.45 1.88
CA LEU A 288 11.40 -1.81 3.18
C LEU A 288 11.30 -0.27 3.06
N THR A 289 12.20 0.34 2.28
CA THR A 289 12.25 1.79 2.05
C THR A 289 10.98 2.27 1.35
N LEU A 290 10.55 1.59 0.28
CA LEU A 290 9.33 1.92 -0.45
C LEU A 290 8.09 1.85 0.44
N PHE A 291 7.92 0.75 1.19
CA PHE A 291 6.74 0.58 2.04
C PHE A 291 6.75 1.53 3.24
N ALA A 292 7.92 1.86 3.79
CA ALA A 292 8.02 2.89 4.81
C ALA A 292 7.59 4.26 4.28
N ALA A 293 7.94 4.61 3.04
CA ALA A 293 7.49 5.83 2.41
C ALA A 293 5.96 5.88 2.23
N LEU A 294 5.40 4.86 1.58
CA LEU A 294 3.95 4.73 1.36
C LEU A 294 3.17 4.83 2.67
N PHE A 295 3.62 4.11 3.69
CA PHE A 295 2.94 4.13 4.98
C PHE A 295 3.17 5.41 5.76
N SER A 296 4.27 6.13 5.52
CA SER A 296 4.48 7.45 6.10
C SER A 296 3.49 8.46 5.54
N ILE A 297 3.26 8.45 4.22
CA ILE A 297 2.25 9.31 3.57
C ILE A 297 0.85 9.03 4.14
N ASP A 298 0.44 7.76 4.23
CA ASP A 298 -0.85 7.39 4.83
C ASP A 298 -0.98 7.82 6.30
N MET A 299 0.12 7.74 7.07
CA MET A 299 0.12 8.15 8.47
C MET A 299 0.02 9.66 8.64
N VAL A 300 0.74 10.45 7.82
CA VAL A 300 0.62 11.91 7.74
C VAL A 300 -0.83 12.30 7.47
N ASN A 301 -1.44 11.75 6.42
CA ASN A 301 -2.83 12.06 6.05
C ASN A 301 -3.82 11.71 7.18
N LYS A 302 -3.57 10.63 7.92
CA LYS A 302 -4.40 10.24 9.08
C LYS A 302 -4.19 11.13 10.29
N LEU A 303 -2.95 11.51 10.60
CA LEU A 303 -2.64 12.41 11.71
C LEU A 303 -3.19 13.81 11.43
N MET A 304 -3.06 14.32 10.21
CA MET A 304 -3.65 15.59 9.80
C MET A 304 -5.16 15.63 10.02
N LYS A 305 -5.90 14.59 9.59
CA LYS A 305 -7.34 14.47 9.86
C LYS A 305 -7.67 14.47 11.36
N VAL A 306 -6.87 13.77 12.16
CA VAL A 306 -7.01 13.73 13.62
C VAL A 306 -6.74 15.10 14.25
N LEU A 307 -5.71 15.81 13.80
CA LEU A 307 -5.31 17.13 14.29
C LEU A 307 -6.33 18.21 13.94
N VAL A 308 -6.89 18.19 12.73
CA VAL A 308 -7.92 19.11 12.25
C VAL A 308 -9.24 18.88 12.99
N ASN A 309 -9.65 17.62 13.14
CA ASN A 309 -10.94 17.29 13.76
C ASN A 309 -10.89 17.23 15.29
N GLY A 310 -9.70 17.36 15.91
CA GLY A 310 -9.51 17.20 17.35
C GLY A 310 -9.92 15.81 17.87
N CYS A 311 -9.85 14.81 17.00
CA CYS A 311 -10.25 13.44 17.31
C CYS A 311 -9.10 12.65 17.96
N ARG A 312 -9.37 11.45 18.44
CA ARG A 312 -8.35 10.53 18.96
C ARG A 312 -7.71 9.74 17.83
N PHE A 313 -6.38 9.55 17.86
CA PHE A 313 -5.69 8.66 16.93
C PHE A 313 -5.92 7.20 17.31
N GLU A 314 -6.92 6.57 16.73
CA GLU A 314 -7.20 5.15 16.95
C GLU A 314 -6.10 4.29 16.33
N VAL A 315 -5.33 3.57 17.15
CA VAL A 315 -4.30 2.63 16.69
C VAL A 315 -4.95 1.27 16.48
N THR A 316 -5.04 0.84 15.22
CA THR A 316 -5.55 -0.47 14.81
C THR A 316 -4.38 -1.40 14.46
N ILE A 317 -4.61 -2.71 14.36
CA ILE A 317 -3.57 -3.69 13.96
C ILE A 317 -2.90 -3.29 12.64
N LYS A 318 -3.69 -2.83 11.65
CA LYS A 318 -3.16 -2.33 10.37
C LYS A 318 -2.21 -1.15 10.56
N LYS A 319 -2.58 -0.18 11.41
CA LYS A 319 -1.73 0.99 11.73
C LYS A 319 -0.48 0.58 12.50
N THR A 320 -0.60 -0.38 13.42
CA THR A 320 0.52 -0.94 14.17
C THR A 320 1.56 -1.56 13.23
N LYS A 321 1.13 -2.39 12.29
CA LYS A 321 2.01 -2.99 11.27
C LYS A 321 2.74 -1.94 10.43
N LYS A 322 2.02 -0.90 9.98
CA LYS A 322 2.59 0.23 9.25
C LYS A 322 3.67 0.94 10.05
N LEU A 323 3.41 1.25 11.33
CA LEU A 323 4.39 1.87 12.22
C LEU A 323 5.63 0.99 12.45
N TYR A 324 5.48 -0.33 12.54
CA TYR A 324 6.63 -1.23 12.65
C TYR A 324 7.48 -1.28 11.37
N ILE A 325 6.86 -1.25 10.19
CA ILE A 325 7.58 -1.18 8.91
C ILE A 325 8.37 0.13 8.83
N ILE A 326 7.75 1.25 9.21
CA ILE A 326 8.42 2.56 9.28
C ILE A 326 9.56 2.54 10.31
N TYR A 327 9.32 1.97 11.49
CA TYR A 327 10.34 1.82 12.54
C TYR A 327 11.54 0.98 12.05
N LEU A 328 11.30 -0.14 11.38
CA LEU A 328 12.37 -0.97 10.85
C LEU A 328 13.16 -0.24 9.75
N ALA A 329 12.49 0.56 8.92
CA ALA A 329 13.18 1.43 7.96
C ALA A 329 14.09 2.45 8.65
N LEU A 330 13.63 3.10 9.72
CA LEU A 330 14.45 4.00 10.55
C LEU A 330 15.65 3.30 11.20
N VAL A 331 15.52 2.02 11.55
CA VAL A 331 16.64 1.20 12.02
C VAL A 331 17.64 0.97 10.89
N SER A 332 17.16 0.66 9.67
CA SER A 332 18.01 0.38 8.51
C SER A 332 18.66 1.62 7.87
N LEU A 333 18.16 2.83 8.13
CA LEU A 333 18.62 4.05 7.45
C LEU A 333 20.12 4.30 7.64
N ASN A 334 20.63 4.02 8.83
CA ASN A 334 22.06 4.19 9.16
C ASN A 334 22.98 3.28 8.33
N GLN A 335 22.44 2.21 7.73
CA GLN A 335 23.22 1.21 6.99
C GLN A 335 23.30 1.52 5.49
N THR A 336 22.64 2.57 5.04
CA THR A 336 22.49 2.87 3.62
C THR A 336 23.10 4.21 3.27
N ASP A 337 23.59 4.34 2.04
CA ASP A 337 24.15 5.60 1.54
C ASP A 337 23.13 6.72 1.77
N PRO A 338 23.45 7.72 2.61
CA PRO A 338 22.55 8.82 2.94
C PRO A 338 21.98 9.52 1.69
N ASN A 339 22.77 9.57 0.61
CA ASN A 339 22.37 10.23 -0.63
C ASN A 339 21.32 9.45 -1.42
N SER A 340 21.23 8.14 -1.25
CA SER A 340 20.29 7.30 -2.01
C SER A 340 18.83 7.42 -1.54
N ARG A 341 18.59 8.02 -0.36
CA ARG A 341 17.29 8.00 0.34
C ARG A 341 16.93 9.31 1.03
N TRP A 342 17.51 10.43 0.58
CA TRP A 342 17.21 11.76 1.14
C TRP A 342 15.70 12.05 1.14
N TRP A 343 15.00 11.64 0.08
CA TRP A 343 13.55 11.78 -0.06
C TRP A 343 12.76 11.05 1.05
N LEU A 344 13.20 9.86 1.47
CA LEU A 344 12.56 9.11 2.55
C LEU A 344 12.79 9.84 3.88
N VAL A 345 14.00 10.37 4.09
CA VAL A 345 14.32 11.17 5.27
C VAL A 345 13.39 12.38 5.37
N ASP A 346 13.13 13.08 4.27
CA ASP A 346 12.23 14.23 4.26
C ASP A 346 10.76 13.84 4.54
N LEU A 347 10.27 12.73 3.96
CA LEU A 347 8.95 12.19 4.31
C LEU A 347 8.85 11.84 5.81
N LEU A 348 9.89 11.24 6.37
CA LEU A 348 9.92 10.87 7.79
C LEU A 348 10.03 12.10 8.71
N LYS A 349 10.66 13.20 8.27
CA LYS A 349 10.63 14.49 8.99
C LYS A 349 9.21 15.04 9.07
N HIS A 350 8.46 15.03 7.97
CA HIS A 350 7.06 15.47 7.98
C HIS A 350 6.22 14.61 8.93
N LEU A 351 6.35 13.29 8.86
CA LEU A 351 5.66 12.40 9.79
C LEU A 351 6.07 12.65 11.26
N HIS A 352 7.35 12.91 11.52
CA HIS A 352 7.83 13.28 12.85
C HIS A 352 7.17 14.57 13.37
N GLN A 353 7.08 15.60 12.54
CA GLN A 353 6.45 16.88 12.88
C GLN A 353 4.96 16.71 13.22
N ASP A 354 4.23 15.91 12.45
CA ASP A 354 2.81 15.63 12.73
C ASP A 354 2.61 14.89 14.05
N PHE A 355 3.47 13.91 14.35
CA PHE A 355 3.47 13.27 15.67
C PHE A 355 3.85 14.24 16.77
N GLN A 356 4.82 15.13 16.55
CA GLN A 356 5.17 16.16 17.52
C GLN A 356 3.96 17.06 17.84
N GLU A 357 3.22 17.52 16.83
CA GLU A 357 1.97 18.27 17.02
C GLU A 357 0.90 17.46 17.76
N TYR A 358 0.78 16.16 17.45
CA TYR A 358 -0.10 15.25 18.17
C TYR A 358 0.27 15.14 19.65
N LEU A 359 1.56 15.02 19.97
CA LEU A 359 2.06 14.98 21.35
C LEU A 359 1.87 16.32 22.07
N LYS A 360 2.03 17.45 21.38
CA LYS A 360 1.79 18.81 21.92
C LYS A 360 0.33 19.04 22.33
N LYS A 361 -0.63 18.30 21.76
CA LYS A 361 -2.04 18.36 22.17
C LYS A 361 -2.39 17.41 23.32
N ASP A 362 -1.40 16.72 23.88
CA ASP A 362 -1.55 15.75 24.99
C ASP A 362 -2.53 14.59 24.65
N PHE A 363 -2.80 14.36 23.35
CA PHE A 363 -3.73 13.33 22.86
C PHE A 363 -3.22 11.91 23.11
N ILE A 364 -1.91 11.73 23.30
CA ILE A 364 -1.31 10.43 23.60
C ILE A 364 -1.83 9.82 24.90
N TYR A 365 -2.12 10.61 25.93
CA TYR A 365 -2.56 10.09 27.24
C TYR A 365 -3.95 9.45 27.22
N ALA A 366 -4.75 9.72 26.18
CA ALA A 366 -6.03 9.07 25.99
C ALA A 366 -5.90 7.63 25.45
N LEU A 367 -4.71 7.22 24.98
CA LEU A 367 -4.47 5.90 24.41
C LEU A 367 -4.16 4.84 25.47
N PRO A 368 -4.38 3.54 25.21
CA PRO A 368 -3.85 2.47 26.04
C PRO A 368 -2.31 2.51 26.04
N LEU A 369 -1.69 2.04 27.12
CA LEU A 369 -0.23 2.11 27.31
C LEU A 369 0.55 1.46 26.16
N GLU A 370 0.04 0.38 25.59
CA GLU A 370 0.65 -0.33 24.47
C GLU A 370 0.74 0.55 23.22
N HIS A 371 -0.30 1.35 22.98
CA HIS A 371 -0.36 2.28 21.85
C HIS A 371 0.49 3.53 22.11
N GLN A 372 0.56 3.99 23.37
CA GLN A 372 1.49 5.06 23.76
C GLN A 372 2.93 4.62 23.52
N PHE A 373 3.29 3.41 23.98
CA PHE A 373 4.62 2.82 23.77
C PHE A 373 4.98 2.77 22.28
N LEU A 374 4.10 2.25 21.43
CA LEU A 374 4.35 2.15 19.99
C LEU A 374 4.62 3.51 19.33
N ILE A 375 3.79 4.52 19.64
CA ILE A 375 3.95 5.87 19.10
C ILE A 375 5.27 6.47 19.58
N LEU A 376 5.61 6.33 20.87
CA LEU A 376 6.87 6.84 21.39
C LEU A 376 8.08 6.09 20.84
N GLN A 377 8.00 4.78 20.64
CA GLN A 377 9.04 3.98 20.01
C GLN A 377 9.38 4.52 18.62
N TYR A 378 8.36 4.75 17.78
CA TYR A 378 8.55 5.41 16.50
C TYR A 378 9.12 6.83 16.67
N TYR A 379 8.50 7.65 17.51
CA TYR A 379 8.81 9.08 17.63
C TYR A 379 10.26 9.33 18.09
N ILE A 380 10.69 8.62 19.14
CA ILE A 380 12.05 8.66 19.66
C ILE A 380 13.03 8.17 18.59
N LYS A 381 12.75 7.03 17.97
CA LYS A 381 13.65 6.47 16.94
C LYS A 381 13.79 7.41 15.74
N SER A 382 12.70 8.02 15.32
CA SER A 382 12.66 9.02 14.25
C SER A 382 13.53 10.23 14.59
N SER A 383 13.41 10.77 15.81
CA SER A 383 14.26 11.86 16.30
C SER A 383 15.74 11.50 16.28
N VAL A 384 16.11 10.31 16.76
CA VAL A 384 17.51 9.86 16.82
C VAL A 384 18.08 9.66 15.42
N THR A 385 17.41 8.89 14.58
CA THR A 385 17.89 8.55 13.24
C THR A 385 17.98 9.78 12.33
N ILE A 386 17.03 10.71 12.43
CA ILE A 386 16.95 11.89 11.54
C ILE A 386 17.61 13.13 12.19
N GLN A 387 18.19 12.98 13.39
CA GLN A 387 18.86 14.04 14.14
C GLN A 387 17.95 15.25 14.43
N ILE A 388 16.67 14.98 14.75
CA ILE A 388 15.72 16.03 15.16
C ILE A 388 15.81 16.17 16.68
N GLU A 389 16.11 17.38 17.17
CA GLU A 389 16.23 17.64 18.60
C GLU A 389 14.86 17.54 19.31
N LEU A 390 14.80 16.76 20.39
CA LEU A 390 13.61 16.67 21.25
C LEU A 390 13.47 17.93 22.10
N SER A 391 12.35 18.64 21.93
CA SER A 391 12.05 19.84 22.71
C SER A 391 11.82 19.50 24.20
N ARG A 392 11.90 20.52 25.07
CA ARG A 392 11.58 20.35 26.50
C ARG A 392 10.17 19.79 26.72
N ARG A 393 9.21 20.15 25.87
CA ARG A 393 7.84 19.61 25.95
C ARG A 393 7.80 18.14 25.55
N ASP A 394 8.52 17.75 24.50
CA ASP A 394 8.59 16.36 24.06
C ASP A 394 9.17 15.48 25.16
N ARG A 395 10.27 15.91 25.79
CA ARG A 395 10.88 15.21 26.93
C ARG A 395 9.91 15.06 28.10
N LYS A 396 9.10 16.09 28.39
CA LYS A 396 8.07 16.01 29.43
C LYS A 396 7.01 14.95 29.10
N VAL A 397 6.53 14.92 27.86
CA VAL A 397 5.53 13.94 27.41
C VAL A 397 6.11 12.53 27.49
N ILE A 398 7.31 12.33 26.95
CA ILE A 398 8.05 11.06 26.99
C ILE A 398 8.22 10.58 28.44
N ASN A 399 8.76 11.42 29.33
CA ASN A 399 8.97 11.05 30.73
C ASN A 399 7.66 10.66 31.44
N SER A 400 6.58 11.38 31.18
CA SER A 400 5.27 11.04 31.77
C SER A 400 4.76 9.67 31.32
N VAL A 401 5.03 9.26 30.07
CA VAL A 401 4.66 7.90 29.60
C VAL A 401 5.62 6.86 30.18
N LEU A 402 6.93 7.15 30.25
CA LEU A 402 7.92 6.26 30.88
C LEU A 402 7.60 6.01 32.36
N ASP A 403 7.14 7.03 33.08
CA ASP A 403 6.66 6.91 34.47
C ASP A 403 5.41 6.03 34.53
N GLY A 404 4.50 6.16 33.56
CA GLY A 404 3.36 5.26 33.40
C GLY A 404 3.77 3.81 33.19
N LEU A 405 4.75 3.54 32.32
CA LEU A 405 5.29 2.20 32.11
C LEU A 405 5.95 1.62 33.36
N LEU A 406 6.60 2.45 34.18
CA LEU A 406 7.22 2.03 35.45
C LEU A 406 6.19 1.47 36.45
N THR A 407 4.94 1.93 36.38
CA THR A 407 3.87 1.40 37.25
C THR A 407 3.45 -0.04 36.90
N SER A 408 3.88 -0.56 35.74
CA SER A 408 3.56 -1.89 35.25
C SER A 408 4.84 -2.73 35.17
N PRO A 409 5.10 -3.64 36.13
CA PRO A 409 6.35 -4.41 36.19
C PRO A 409 6.69 -5.15 34.89
N SER A 410 5.67 -5.71 34.22
CA SER A 410 5.80 -6.42 32.94
C SER A 410 6.28 -5.55 31.77
N LEU A 411 6.22 -4.21 31.90
CA LEU A 411 6.64 -3.23 30.90
C LEU A 411 7.97 -2.55 31.24
N SER A 412 8.66 -3.00 32.29
CA SER A 412 9.92 -2.40 32.73
C SER A 412 11.00 -2.45 31.64
N LEU A 413 11.08 -3.57 30.89
CA LEU A 413 12.00 -3.69 29.75
C LEU A 413 11.62 -2.78 28.59
N ASN A 414 10.32 -2.59 28.32
CA ASN A 414 9.84 -1.65 27.30
C ASN A 414 10.24 -0.21 27.64
N ARG A 415 10.11 0.19 28.92
CA ARG A 415 10.60 1.48 29.41
C ARG A 415 12.10 1.63 29.17
N LEU A 416 12.89 0.63 29.56
CA LEU A 416 14.34 0.64 29.40
C LEU A 416 14.77 0.68 27.94
N PHE A 417 14.03 -0.01 27.08
CA PHE A 417 14.23 0.02 25.65
C PHE A 417 14.01 1.43 25.07
N LEU A 418 12.97 2.16 25.48
CA LEU A 418 12.79 3.55 25.06
C LEU A 418 13.88 4.47 25.62
N LEU A 419 14.24 4.28 26.90
CA LEU A 419 15.30 5.06 27.55
C LEU A 419 16.65 4.89 26.84
N SER A 420 17.01 3.66 26.44
CA SER A 420 18.28 3.41 25.76
C SER A 420 18.40 4.11 24.40
N GLN A 421 17.28 4.39 23.73
CA GLN A 421 17.28 5.18 22.49
C GLN A 421 17.48 6.68 22.74
N ILE A 422 17.05 7.21 23.88
CA ILE A 422 17.14 8.65 24.21
C ILE A 422 18.49 9.00 24.84
N LEU A 423 19.05 8.06 25.61
CA LEU A 423 20.28 8.28 26.39
C LEU A 423 21.42 8.92 25.57
N PRO A 424 21.74 8.45 24.34
CA PRO A 424 22.80 9.06 23.52
C PRO A 424 22.59 10.56 23.29
N GLN A 425 21.38 10.98 22.93
CA GLN A 425 21.07 12.40 22.69
C GLN A 425 21.20 13.27 23.95
N SER A 426 20.94 12.70 25.12
CA SER A 426 21.14 13.43 26.38
C SER A 426 22.62 13.58 26.74
N LEU A 427 23.45 12.62 26.34
CA LEU A 427 24.88 12.62 26.62
C LEU A 427 25.63 13.60 25.72
N ASP A 428 25.25 13.74 24.45
CA ASP A 428 25.92 14.64 23.50
C ASP A 428 25.84 16.12 23.91
N HIS A 429 24.70 16.55 24.46
CA HIS A 429 24.55 17.93 24.97
C HIS A 429 25.43 18.19 26.20
N ASP A 430 25.49 17.23 27.12
CA ASP A 430 26.23 17.36 28.39
C ASP A 430 27.76 17.29 28.18
N LEU A 431 28.24 16.61 27.13
CA LEU A 431 29.68 16.47 26.82
C LEU A 431 30.32 17.70 26.15
N SER A 432 29.52 18.66 25.71
CA SER A 432 30.01 19.92 25.13
C SER A 432 30.64 20.87 26.15
N ASP A 433 30.42 20.62 27.45
CA ASP A 433 30.98 21.39 28.56
C ASP A 433 32.19 20.62 29.15
N ASP A 434 33.31 21.31 29.37
CA ASP A 434 34.64 20.71 29.60
C ASP A 434 34.79 19.88 30.90
N SER A 435 33.74 19.76 31.72
CA SER A 435 33.71 18.98 32.95
C SER A 435 32.80 17.77 32.82
N TYR A 436 33.35 16.56 33.00
CA TYR A 436 32.57 15.33 33.19
C TYR A 436 31.65 15.51 34.40
N GLN A 437 30.36 15.75 34.15
CA GLN A 437 29.41 15.94 35.24
C GLN A 437 29.15 14.60 35.93
N PRO A 438 29.26 14.51 37.28
CA PRO A 438 28.93 13.32 38.07
C PRO A 438 27.55 12.71 37.77
N ASP A 439 26.67 13.49 37.16
CA ASP A 439 25.32 13.09 36.73
C ASP A 439 25.30 11.98 35.68
N ILE A 440 26.30 11.91 34.78
CA ILE A 440 26.35 10.89 33.72
C ILE A 440 26.60 9.49 34.29
N SER A 441 27.58 9.36 35.20
CA SER A 441 27.88 8.10 35.90
C SER A 441 26.64 7.56 36.62
N MET A 442 25.95 8.44 37.35
CA MET A 442 24.73 8.10 38.08
C MET A 442 23.59 7.66 37.15
N LYS A 443 23.44 8.29 35.97
CA LYS A 443 22.46 7.86 34.94
C LYS A 443 22.76 6.46 34.41
N ILE A 444 24.03 6.15 34.11
CA ILE A 444 24.44 4.81 33.63
C ILE A 444 24.18 3.76 34.72
N LEU A 445 24.60 4.01 35.96
CA LEU A 445 24.35 3.11 37.09
C LEU A 445 22.86 2.92 37.36
N GLY A 446 22.09 4.00 37.30
CA GLY A 446 20.63 3.94 37.41
C GLY A 446 20.00 3.08 36.32
N PHE A 447 20.43 3.24 35.07
CA PHE A 447 19.97 2.41 33.96
C PHE A 447 20.33 0.93 34.15
N MET A 448 21.57 0.62 34.53
CA MET A 448 22.00 -0.77 34.78
C MET A 448 21.21 -1.40 35.92
N LYS A 449 21.00 -0.65 37.02
CA LYS A 449 20.20 -1.09 38.15
C LYS A 449 18.76 -1.39 37.73
N ASP A 450 18.12 -0.47 37.00
CA ASP A 450 16.77 -0.66 36.49
C ASP A 450 16.69 -1.87 35.56
N LEU A 451 17.70 -2.10 34.71
CA LEU A 451 17.80 -3.27 33.85
C LEU A 451 17.92 -4.56 34.65
N THR A 452 18.80 -4.62 35.65
CA THR A 452 18.92 -5.77 36.55
C THR A 452 17.61 -6.07 37.26
N LEU A 453 16.89 -5.05 37.72
CA LEU A 453 15.58 -5.22 38.34
C LEU A 453 14.54 -5.77 37.36
N ALA A 454 14.51 -5.25 36.13
CA ALA A 454 13.57 -5.68 35.10
C ALA A 454 13.82 -7.13 34.65
N LEU A 455 15.09 -7.53 34.48
CA LEU A 455 15.47 -8.89 34.09
C LEU A 455 15.29 -9.91 35.24
N GLY A 456 15.35 -9.44 36.49
CA GLY A 456 15.15 -10.25 37.70
C GLY A 456 13.76 -10.12 38.32
N ASP A 457 12.77 -9.64 37.56
CA ASP A 457 11.38 -9.55 38.00
C ASP A 457 10.70 -10.92 37.93
N ASP A 458 10.05 -11.33 39.03
CA ASP A 458 9.45 -12.65 39.14
C ASP A 458 8.32 -12.86 38.11
N SER A 459 7.60 -11.79 37.73
CA SER A 459 6.53 -11.87 36.71
C SER A 459 7.12 -12.04 35.32
N TYR A 460 8.19 -11.30 35.00
CA TYR A 460 8.93 -11.46 33.75
C TYR A 460 9.51 -12.87 33.60
N ILE A 461 10.19 -13.36 34.64
CA ILE A 461 10.76 -14.72 34.69
C ILE A 461 9.65 -15.77 34.53
N TYR A 462 8.52 -15.60 35.22
CA TYR A 462 7.37 -16.50 35.11
C TYR A 462 6.80 -16.54 33.69
N ILE A 463 6.57 -15.38 33.07
CA ILE A 463 6.04 -15.29 31.69
C ILE A 463 7.01 -15.95 30.71
N LEU A 464 8.31 -15.65 30.80
CA LEU A 464 9.31 -16.23 29.91
C LEU A 464 9.43 -17.75 30.09
N GLY A 465 9.39 -18.24 31.34
CA GLY A 465 9.49 -19.67 31.64
C GLY A 465 8.25 -20.48 31.29
N THR A 466 7.06 -19.92 31.49
CA THR A 466 5.78 -20.64 31.31
C THR A 466 5.19 -20.46 29.91
N GLU A 467 5.10 -19.23 29.41
CA GLU A 467 4.50 -18.93 28.13
C GLU A 467 5.51 -19.09 26.99
N LYS A 468 6.82 -18.96 27.29
CA LYS A 468 7.90 -18.83 26.28
C LYS A 468 7.63 -17.69 25.30
N GLN A 469 6.97 -16.65 25.81
CA GLN A 469 6.56 -15.46 25.07
C GLN A 469 7.17 -14.23 25.72
N LEU A 470 7.64 -13.28 24.91
CA LEU A 470 7.96 -11.95 25.38
C LEU A 470 6.69 -11.09 25.26
N PHE A 471 6.24 -10.49 26.37
CA PHE A 471 5.05 -9.65 26.42
C PHE A 471 5.12 -8.54 25.35
N MET A 472 4.01 -8.31 24.63
CA MET A 472 3.91 -7.51 23.39
C MET A 472 4.65 -8.06 22.15
N TYR A 473 5.82 -8.70 22.30
CA TYR A 473 6.64 -9.16 21.17
C TYR A 473 6.05 -10.36 20.42
N GLU A 474 5.41 -11.30 21.09
CA GLU A 474 4.71 -12.39 20.39
C GLU A 474 3.50 -11.89 19.60
N PHE A 475 2.76 -10.90 20.14
CA PHE A 475 1.70 -10.24 19.38
C PHE A 475 2.24 -9.59 18.12
N ILE A 476 3.38 -8.90 18.21
CA ILE A 476 4.04 -8.25 17.07
C ILE A 476 4.49 -9.30 16.04
N LYS A 477 5.15 -10.35 16.48
CA LYS A 477 5.63 -11.45 15.63
C LYS A 477 4.48 -12.11 14.86
N ILE A 478 3.40 -12.47 15.55
CA ILE A 478 2.26 -13.17 14.97
C ILE A 478 1.44 -12.25 14.06
N ASN A 479 1.15 -11.02 14.49
CA ASN A 479 0.15 -10.18 13.82
C ASN A 479 0.73 -9.09 12.91
N CYS A 480 1.96 -8.64 13.19
CA CYS A 480 2.55 -7.46 12.53
C CYS A 480 3.70 -7.82 11.60
N LEU A 481 4.57 -8.77 11.97
CA LEU A 481 5.82 -9.04 11.26
C LEU A 481 5.80 -10.22 10.31
N TRP A 482 4.67 -10.95 10.21
CA TRP A 482 4.54 -12.10 9.33
C TRP A 482 4.94 -11.85 7.86
N ASN A 483 4.81 -10.62 7.36
CA ASN A 483 5.22 -10.24 5.99
C ASN A 483 6.67 -9.81 5.86
N LEU A 484 7.40 -9.74 6.97
CA LEU A 484 8.82 -9.46 6.94
C LEU A 484 9.54 -10.80 6.92
N ASN A 485 10.46 -10.97 5.98
CA ASN A 485 11.32 -12.14 6.02
C ASN A 485 12.16 -12.11 7.30
N VAL A 486 12.16 -13.20 8.07
CA VAL A 486 12.81 -13.25 9.39
C VAL A 486 14.32 -13.07 9.25
N ASP A 487 14.93 -13.66 8.22
CA ASP A 487 16.36 -13.52 7.94
C ASP A 487 16.69 -12.09 7.54
N PHE A 488 15.80 -11.43 6.80
CA PHE A 488 15.94 -10.01 6.48
C PHE A 488 15.90 -9.13 7.75
N VAL A 489 14.93 -9.34 8.64
CA VAL A 489 14.87 -8.61 9.92
C VAL A 489 16.14 -8.85 10.74
N TRP A 490 16.58 -10.11 10.82
CA TRP A 490 17.83 -10.47 11.49
C TRP A 490 19.04 -9.75 10.89
N ASN A 491 19.15 -9.72 9.56
CA ASN A 491 20.21 -9.04 8.84
C ASN A 491 20.23 -7.54 9.09
N VAL A 492 19.06 -6.89 9.20
CA VAL A 492 18.98 -5.47 9.57
C VAL A 492 19.51 -5.26 10.99
N PHE A 493 19.08 -6.06 11.97
CA PHE A 493 19.54 -5.87 13.35
C PHE A 493 21.01 -6.29 13.59
N SER A 494 21.50 -7.33 12.90
CA SER A 494 22.89 -7.79 13.03
C SER A 494 23.87 -6.73 12.51
N ARG A 495 23.52 -6.00 11.45
CA ARG A 495 24.28 -4.85 10.96
C ARG A 495 24.28 -3.69 11.95
N CYS A 496 23.14 -3.35 12.56
CA CYS A 496 23.12 -2.36 13.63
C CYS A 496 24.06 -2.73 14.77
N ARG A 497 24.13 -4.02 15.13
CA ARG A 497 25.07 -4.51 16.13
C ARG A 497 26.52 -4.32 15.68
N SER A 498 26.87 -4.64 14.43
CA SER A 498 28.23 -4.42 13.93
C SER A 498 28.61 -2.96 13.97
N ASP A 499 27.73 -2.06 13.51
CA ASP A 499 27.98 -0.62 13.44
C ASP A 499 28.20 -0.04 14.84
N MET A 500 27.35 -0.42 15.81
CA MET A 500 27.53 -0.02 17.21
C MET A 500 28.88 -0.50 17.78
N THR A 501 29.36 -1.68 17.40
CA THR A 501 30.64 -2.19 17.88
C THR A 501 31.85 -1.54 17.21
N THR A 502 31.78 -1.24 15.91
CA THR A 502 32.89 -0.59 15.18
C THR A 502 33.04 0.86 15.60
N ASP A 503 31.93 1.60 15.65
CA ASP A 503 31.95 3.03 15.97
C ASP A 503 32.30 3.25 17.45
N SER A 504 31.93 2.32 18.34
CA SER A 504 32.25 2.42 19.77
C SER A 504 33.75 2.46 20.08
N GLN A 505 34.61 1.90 19.23
CA GLN A 505 36.06 1.96 19.45
C GLN A 505 36.61 3.37 19.26
N ASP A 506 35.99 4.15 18.38
CA ASP A 506 36.34 5.54 18.10
C ASP A 506 35.54 6.54 18.98
N TRP A 507 34.38 6.11 19.48
CA TRP A 507 33.48 6.93 20.29
C TRP A 507 33.80 7.00 21.77
N ILE A 508 34.73 6.21 22.33
CA ILE A 508 35.20 6.45 23.69
C ILE A 508 35.90 7.81 23.66
N PRO A 509 35.27 8.90 24.13
CA PRO A 509 35.89 10.20 24.10
C PRO A 509 37.18 10.05 24.89
N GLN A 510 38.31 10.52 24.35
CA GLN A 510 39.60 10.44 25.05
C GLN A 510 39.54 11.06 26.47
N LYS A 511 38.54 11.92 26.73
CA LYS A 511 38.18 12.49 28.04
C LYS A 511 37.37 11.55 28.97
N LEU A 512 36.64 10.54 28.48
CA LEU A 512 35.96 9.52 29.31
C LEU A 512 36.89 8.39 29.79
N GLY A 513 38.21 8.54 29.62
CA GLY A 513 39.23 7.62 30.12
C GLY A 513 39.30 7.46 31.65
N THR A 514 38.23 7.80 32.39
CA THR A 514 38.12 7.53 33.81
C THR A 514 37.98 6.03 34.04
N SER A 515 38.65 5.52 35.07
CA SER A 515 38.53 4.12 35.50
C SER A 515 37.08 3.71 35.77
N GLU A 516 36.24 4.67 36.18
CA GLU A 516 34.83 4.49 36.49
C GLU A 516 33.98 4.10 35.28
N TYR A 517 34.14 4.78 34.14
CA TYR A 517 33.41 4.41 32.92
C TYR A 517 33.79 2.99 32.43
N LYS A 518 35.08 2.64 32.53
CA LYS A 518 35.54 1.27 32.20
C LYS A 518 34.90 0.23 33.13
N ILE A 519 34.78 0.53 34.42
CA ILE A 519 34.09 -0.33 35.39
C ILE A 519 32.61 -0.47 35.01
N HIS A 520 31.91 0.61 34.67
CA HIS A 520 30.51 0.54 34.24
C HIS A 520 30.34 -0.30 32.99
N ASN A 521 31.19 -0.09 31.98
CA ASN A 521 31.14 -0.85 30.73
C ASN A 521 31.39 -2.35 30.99
N HIS A 522 32.32 -2.67 31.89
CA HIS A 522 32.57 -4.05 32.31
C HIS A 522 31.38 -4.67 33.04
N ILE A 523 30.76 -3.94 33.98
CA ILE A 523 29.56 -4.40 34.68
C ILE A 523 28.40 -4.60 33.70
N PHE A 524 28.18 -3.64 32.80
CA PHE A 524 27.12 -3.74 31.80
C PHE A 524 27.34 -4.93 30.85
N GLY A 525 28.56 -5.12 30.35
CA GLY A 525 28.92 -6.29 29.56
C GLY A 525 28.72 -7.60 30.32
N PHE A 526 29.01 -7.61 31.63
CA PHE A 526 28.80 -8.79 32.47
C PHE A 526 27.30 -9.10 32.66
N ILE A 527 26.47 -8.08 32.89
CA ILE A 527 25.00 -8.21 32.94
C ILE A 527 24.48 -8.81 31.62
N LEU A 528 24.91 -8.26 30.47
CA LEU A 528 24.44 -8.71 29.16
C LEU A 528 24.89 -10.14 28.82
N ASN A 529 26.16 -10.48 29.08
CA ASN A 529 26.68 -11.83 28.82
C ASN A 529 25.98 -12.88 29.69
N HIS A 530 25.77 -12.57 30.98
CA HIS A 530 25.04 -13.47 31.88
C HIS A 530 23.60 -13.65 31.40
N PHE A 531 22.95 -12.59 30.92
CA PHE A 531 21.62 -12.70 30.36
C PHE A 531 21.58 -13.53 29.07
N ASP A 532 22.58 -13.38 28.19
CA ASP A 532 22.67 -14.18 26.95
C ASP A 532 22.87 -15.68 27.25
N GLU A 533 23.67 -16.02 28.26
CA GLU A 533 23.94 -17.41 28.65
C GLU A 533 22.76 -18.09 29.35
N PHE A 534 22.12 -17.40 30.30
CA PHE A 534 21.12 -18.00 31.18
C PHE A 534 19.68 -17.62 30.85
N THR A 535 19.48 -16.56 30.04
CA THR A 535 18.16 -16.00 29.64
C THR A 535 17.27 -15.51 30.80
N LEU A 536 17.68 -15.72 32.07
CA LEU A 536 16.94 -15.39 33.28
C LEU A 536 17.93 -14.97 34.37
N PHE A 537 17.56 -13.99 35.20
CA PHE A 537 18.31 -13.65 36.40
C PHE A 537 17.67 -14.30 37.62
N GLU A 538 18.35 -15.30 38.18
CA GLU A 538 17.93 -15.81 39.47
C GLU A 538 18.12 -14.72 40.54
N LYS A 539 17.43 -14.89 41.68
CA LYS A 539 17.52 -13.94 42.79
C LYS A 539 18.97 -13.64 43.20
N TYR A 540 19.82 -14.66 43.20
CA TYR A 540 21.24 -14.52 43.53
C TYR A 540 21.96 -13.59 42.53
N ASP A 541 21.79 -13.82 41.23
CA ASP A 541 22.41 -13.02 40.17
C ASP A 541 21.93 -11.58 40.24
N ARG A 542 20.62 -11.38 40.39
CA ARG A 542 20.01 -10.05 40.55
C ARG A 542 20.63 -9.30 41.73
N ASP A 543 20.68 -9.93 42.91
CA ASP A 543 21.20 -9.29 44.12
C ASP A 543 22.72 -9.00 43.98
N HIS A 544 23.47 -9.87 43.28
CA HIS A 544 24.88 -9.65 42.93
C HIS A 544 25.07 -8.43 42.01
N PHE A 545 24.35 -8.36 40.89
CA PHE A 545 24.42 -7.25 39.95
C PHE A 545 23.94 -5.92 40.56
N LEU A 546 22.93 -5.94 41.42
CA LEU A 546 22.48 -4.76 42.15
C LEU A 546 23.56 -4.22 43.09
N LYS A 547 24.34 -5.10 43.74
CA LYS A 547 25.49 -4.70 44.55
C LYS A 547 26.55 -4.01 43.68
N LEU A 548 26.85 -4.54 42.49
CA LEU A 548 27.78 -3.92 41.53
C LEU A 548 27.29 -2.54 41.04
N CYS A 549 25.98 -2.39 40.80
CA CYS A 549 25.37 -1.13 40.36
C CYS A 549 25.27 -0.06 41.48
N SER A 550 25.57 -0.40 42.73
CA SER A 550 25.50 0.55 43.86
C SER A 550 26.66 1.57 43.90
N GLY A 551 27.64 1.45 43.00
CA GLY A 551 28.80 2.35 42.93
C GLY A 551 29.89 2.07 43.99
N ASN A 552 29.71 1.05 44.84
CA ASN A 552 30.69 0.72 45.88
C ASN A 552 31.80 -0.21 45.35
N TYR A 553 32.73 0.35 44.60
CA TYR A 553 33.83 -0.39 43.95
C TYR A 553 35.00 -0.76 44.88
N THR A 554 34.82 -0.73 46.21
CA THR A 554 35.93 -0.98 47.16
C THR A 554 36.52 -2.39 47.06
N ASN A 555 35.79 -3.35 46.47
CA ASN A 555 36.25 -4.70 46.19
C ASN A 555 36.31 -4.98 44.68
N LEU A 556 37.22 -4.31 43.96
CA LEU A 556 37.46 -4.60 42.53
C LEU A 556 37.82 -6.08 42.26
N SER A 557 38.26 -6.83 43.28
CA SER A 557 38.49 -8.28 43.18
C SER A 557 37.22 -9.10 42.95
N GLU A 558 36.04 -8.56 43.24
CA GLU A 558 34.75 -9.20 42.95
C GLU A 558 34.34 -9.06 41.48
N ILE A 559 34.98 -8.15 40.73
CA ILE A 559 34.76 -8.00 39.30
C ILE A 559 35.67 -9.03 38.61
N PRO A 560 35.11 -10.06 37.93
CA PRO A 560 35.92 -11.05 37.24
C PRO A 560 36.82 -10.34 36.23
N ASN A 561 38.12 -10.65 36.27
CA ASN A 561 39.13 -10.04 35.39
C ASN A 561 38.99 -10.64 33.98
N ASN A 562 37.90 -10.29 33.31
CA ASN A 562 37.41 -10.90 32.07
C ASN A 562 38.11 -10.36 30.81
N HIS A 563 39.43 -10.15 30.87
CA HIS A 563 40.21 -9.79 29.68
C HIS A 563 40.08 -10.85 28.57
N GLU A 564 39.77 -12.10 28.90
CA GLU A 564 39.50 -13.17 27.91
C GLU A 564 38.03 -13.19 27.43
N HIS A 565 37.06 -12.77 28.24
CA HIS A 565 35.63 -12.74 27.86
C HIS A 565 35.19 -11.47 27.13
N PHE A 566 35.95 -10.37 27.16
CA PHE A 566 35.78 -9.31 26.15
C PHE A 566 36.12 -9.82 24.74
N GLY A 567 36.94 -10.88 24.65
CA GLY A 567 37.07 -11.70 23.48
C GLY A 567 35.72 -12.21 22.96
N PHE A 568 34.73 -12.47 23.82
CA PHE A 568 33.40 -12.99 23.46
C PHE A 568 32.52 -12.00 22.68
N LEU A 569 32.66 -10.69 22.91
CA LEU A 569 32.03 -9.68 22.03
C LEU A 569 32.66 -9.70 20.63
N THR A 570 33.94 -10.06 20.52
CA THR A 570 34.60 -10.38 19.24
C THR A 570 34.35 -11.81 18.74
N THR A 571 34.07 -12.81 19.59
CA THR A 571 33.74 -14.18 19.18
C THR A 571 32.28 -14.32 18.74
N LEU A 572 31.36 -13.50 19.26
CA LEU A 572 30.03 -13.31 18.69
C LEU A 572 30.10 -12.75 17.26
N LYS A 573 31.25 -12.27 16.80
CA LYS A 573 31.47 -11.94 15.38
C LYS A 573 31.66 -13.21 14.51
N ASP A 574 32.07 -14.33 15.12
CA ASP A 574 32.50 -15.57 14.42
C ASP A 574 31.56 -16.78 14.65
N VAL A 575 30.57 -16.70 15.54
CA VAL A 575 29.65 -17.82 15.89
C VAL A 575 28.50 -18.00 14.86
N TYR A 576 28.39 -17.16 13.84
CA TYR A 576 27.18 -17.09 12.99
C TYR A 576 27.23 -17.85 11.65
N ASP A 577 28.26 -18.65 11.39
CA ASP A 577 28.32 -19.51 10.19
C ASP A 577 27.70 -20.92 10.38
N THR A 578 27.13 -21.23 11.54
CA THR A 578 26.34 -22.47 11.71
C THR A 578 24.85 -22.22 11.44
N PRO A 579 24.26 -22.83 10.40
CA PRO A 579 22.81 -22.80 10.21
C PRO A 579 22.14 -23.52 11.38
N ARG A 580 21.07 -22.93 11.93
CA ARG A 580 20.16 -23.62 12.84
C ARG A 580 19.25 -24.57 12.09
#